data_AF-A0A6B0XX72-F1
#
_entry.id   AF-A0A6B0XX72-F1
#
_cell.length_a   1.000
_cell.length_b   1.000
_cell.length_c   1.000
_cell.angle_alpha   90.00
_cell.angle_beta   90.00
_cell.angle_gamma   90.00
#
_symmetry.space_group_name_H-M   'P 1'
#
loop_
_entity.id
_entity.type
_entity.pdbx_description
1 polymer ?
#
loop_
_entity_poly.entity_id
_entity_poly.type
_entity_poly.pdbx_seq_one_letter_code
_entity_poly.pdbx_strand_id
1 'polypeptide(L)'
;MWGSVVEAIPIPGLLIDRNGRIRESNAAVRRLFSDQINGRHYVAALRQPSLLDALERALAAGETTSAQFLAADERGDVAFEATCTPVGDTGHVLACFEDRTAMEDAGQMRRDFVANVSHELRTPLTALLGFIETLRGTARDDAAVRERFLGIMEREARRMNRLVGDLLSLSRVEAEERLQPTDPVQLPAVVRSVVNALGPLAAEHDVQ
;
A
#
# COMPACT_ATOMS: atom_id res chain seq x y z
N MET A 1 -14.21 -37.56 -1.49
CA MET A 1 -13.22 -37.04 -2.46
C MET A 1 -13.05 -35.51 -2.36
N TRP A 2 -14.09 -34.75 -1.98
CA TRP A 2 -13.96 -33.28 -1.83
C TRP A 2 -12.98 -32.84 -0.74
N GLY A 3 -12.97 -33.48 0.43
CA GLY A 3 -12.06 -33.11 1.53
C GLY A 3 -10.57 -33.13 1.15
N SER A 4 -10.11 -34.14 0.41
CA SER A 4 -8.70 -34.22 -0.04
C SER A 4 -8.33 -33.16 -1.07
N VAL A 5 -9.30 -32.72 -1.89
CA VAL A 5 -9.08 -31.66 -2.88
C VAL A 5 -8.99 -30.31 -2.20
N VAL A 6 -9.97 -29.99 -1.33
CA VAL A 6 -9.99 -28.71 -0.60
C VAL A 6 -8.76 -28.57 0.30
N GLU A 7 -8.36 -29.63 1.01
CA GLU A 7 -7.17 -29.62 1.87
C GLU A 7 -5.86 -29.40 1.10
N ALA A 8 -5.79 -29.78 -0.18
CA ALA A 8 -4.61 -29.59 -1.03
C ALA A 8 -4.49 -28.17 -1.62
N ILE A 9 -5.51 -27.32 -1.49
CA ILE A 9 -5.47 -25.94 -1.98
C ILE A 9 -4.48 -25.13 -1.12
N PRO A 10 -3.50 -24.43 -1.74
CA PRO A 10 -2.44 -23.73 -1.00
C PRO A 10 -2.89 -22.41 -0.37
N ILE A 11 -4.06 -21.90 -0.78
CA ILE A 11 -4.71 -20.72 -0.23
C ILE A 11 -5.88 -21.14 0.66
N PRO A 12 -6.31 -20.32 1.64
CA PRO A 12 -7.51 -20.63 2.41
C PRO A 12 -8.71 -20.88 1.49
N GLY A 13 -9.32 -22.07 1.61
CA GLY A 13 -10.45 -22.50 0.81
C GLY A 13 -11.48 -23.30 1.60
N LEU A 14 -12.76 -23.05 1.36
CA LEU A 14 -13.88 -23.80 1.93
C LEU A 14 -14.96 -24.09 0.89
N LEU A 15 -15.59 -25.25 1.02
CA LEU A 15 -16.65 -25.72 0.14
C LEU A 15 -17.99 -25.62 0.87
N ILE A 16 -18.95 -24.91 0.30
CA ILE A 16 -20.31 -24.78 0.79
C ILE A 16 -21.23 -25.63 -0.05
N ASP A 17 -22.11 -26.38 0.60
CA ASP A 17 -23.13 -27.19 -0.05
C ASP A 17 -24.36 -26.36 -0.46
N ARG A 18 -25.27 -26.98 -1.22
CA ARG A 18 -26.53 -26.36 -1.69
C ARG A 18 -27.49 -25.93 -0.57
N ASN A 19 -27.27 -26.40 0.66
CA ASN A 19 -28.06 -26.03 1.83
C ASN A 19 -27.38 -24.91 2.64
N GLY A 20 -26.32 -24.30 2.13
CA GLY A 20 -25.58 -23.25 2.81
C GLY A 20 -24.72 -23.76 3.97
N ARG A 21 -24.38 -25.05 4.02
CA ARG A 21 -23.51 -25.60 5.07
C ARG A 21 -22.09 -25.78 4.56
N ILE A 22 -21.12 -25.46 5.40
CA ILE A 22 -19.70 -25.65 5.11
C ILE A 22 -19.41 -27.15 5.16
N ARG A 23 -19.19 -27.76 4.01
CA ARG A 23 -18.97 -29.20 3.87
C ARG A 23 -17.53 -29.57 4.17
N GLU A 24 -16.59 -28.81 3.62
CA GLU A 24 -15.14 -29.02 3.76
C GLU A 24 -14.46 -27.66 3.91
N SER A 25 -13.33 -27.63 4.62
CA SER A 25 -12.43 -26.49 4.73
C SER A 25 -11.01 -27.02 4.79
N ASN A 26 -10.02 -26.21 4.40
CA ASN A 26 -8.62 -26.56 4.60
C ASN A 26 -8.05 -25.99 5.91
N ALA A 27 -6.83 -26.40 6.26
CA ALA A 27 -6.14 -25.92 7.46
C ALA A 27 -6.03 -24.39 7.52
N ALA A 28 -5.85 -23.73 6.38
CA ALA A 28 -5.73 -22.28 6.33
C ALA A 28 -7.04 -21.56 6.71
N VAL A 29 -8.21 -22.03 6.23
CA VAL A 29 -9.52 -21.50 6.67
C VAL A 29 -9.75 -21.73 8.16
N ARG A 30 -9.38 -22.91 8.67
CA ARG A 30 -9.57 -23.22 10.09
C ARG A 30 -8.78 -22.30 11.01
N ARG A 31 -7.57 -21.87 10.60
CA ARG A 31 -6.78 -20.85 11.30
C ARG A 31 -7.44 -19.47 11.25
N LEU A 32 -7.98 -19.07 10.09
CA LEU A 32 -8.58 -17.75 9.92
C LEU A 32 -9.91 -17.57 10.67
N PHE A 33 -10.73 -18.62 10.75
CA PHE A 33 -12.08 -18.51 11.31
C PHE A 33 -12.27 -19.34 12.57
N SER A 34 -12.21 -20.67 12.47
CA SER A 34 -12.23 -21.61 13.60
C SER A 34 -12.03 -23.05 13.14
N ASP A 35 -11.48 -23.90 14.01
CA ASP A 35 -11.36 -25.35 13.76
C ASP A 35 -12.73 -26.06 13.65
N GLN A 36 -13.79 -25.51 14.24
CA GLN A 36 -15.13 -26.10 14.27
C GLN A 36 -16.06 -25.53 13.18
N ILE A 37 -15.49 -25.09 12.05
CA ILE A 37 -16.25 -24.44 10.98
C ILE A 37 -17.09 -25.41 10.14
N ASN A 38 -16.63 -26.66 9.99
CA ASN A 38 -17.31 -27.67 9.18
C ASN A 38 -18.67 -28.06 9.79
N GLY A 39 -19.67 -28.24 8.94
CA GLY A 39 -21.06 -28.57 9.29
C GLY A 39 -21.93 -27.38 9.73
N ARG A 40 -21.33 -26.20 9.97
CA ARG A 40 -22.05 -24.97 10.31
C ARG A 40 -22.62 -24.30 9.06
N HIS A 41 -23.68 -23.53 9.23
CA HIS A 41 -24.19 -22.68 8.17
C HIS A 41 -23.24 -21.50 7.93
N TYR A 42 -22.92 -21.17 6.67
CA TYR A 42 -21.88 -20.19 6.34
C TYR A 42 -22.15 -18.81 6.96
N VAL A 43 -23.42 -18.39 7.00
CA VAL A 43 -23.89 -17.14 7.66
C VAL A 43 -23.44 -17.04 9.12
N ALA A 44 -23.53 -18.13 9.87
CA ALA A 44 -23.17 -18.14 11.29
C ALA A 44 -21.65 -18.23 11.53
N ALA A 45 -20.92 -18.78 10.55
CA ALA A 45 -19.49 -19.04 10.63
C ALA A 45 -18.63 -17.85 10.19
N LEU A 46 -18.97 -17.23 9.05
CA LEU A 46 -18.13 -16.21 8.42
C LEU A 46 -18.43 -14.81 8.98
N ARG A 47 -19.71 -14.42 9.10
CA ARG A 47 -20.15 -13.15 9.72
C ARG A 47 -19.68 -11.84 9.04
N GLN A 48 -18.98 -11.87 7.91
CA GLN A 48 -18.67 -10.65 7.14
C GLN A 48 -19.76 -10.37 6.10
N PRO A 49 -20.51 -9.24 6.19
CA PRO A 49 -21.65 -8.98 5.31
C PRO A 49 -21.34 -9.08 3.82
N SER A 50 -20.24 -8.48 3.36
CA SER A 50 -19.83 -8.49 1.95
C SER A 50 -19.56 -9.91 1.43
N LEU A 51 -18.93 -10.76 2.25
CA LEU A 51 -18.70 -12.17 1.93
C LEU A 51 -20.01 -12.97 1.87
N LEU A 52 -20.94 -12.70 2.79
CA LEU A 52 -22.26 -13.32 2.78
C LEU A 52 -23.02 -12.98 1.50
N ASP A 53 -23.04 -11.71 1.09
CA ASP A 53 -23.70 -11.26 -0.14
C ASP A 53 -23.08 -11.90 -1.40
N ALA A 54 -21.75 -12.08 -1.41
CA ALA A 54 -21.07 -12.76 -2.51
C ALA A 54 -21.44 -14.25 -2.58
N LEU A 55 -21.44 -14.94 -1.44
CA LEU A 55 -21.83 -16.34 -1.34
C LEU A 55 -23.29 -16.58 -1.72
N GLU A 56 -24.20 -15.72 -1.26
CA GLU A 56 -25.63 -15.79 -1.62
C GLU A 56 -25.82 -15.68 -3.13
N ARG A 57 -25.16 -14.70 -3.77
CA ARG A 57 -25.22 -14.54 -5.23
C ARG A 57 -24.60 -15.73 -5.96
N ALA A 58 -23.46 -16.25 -5.50
CA ALA A 58 -22.84 -17.42 -6.12
C ALA A 58 -23.73 -18.67 -6.01
N LEU A 59 -24.37 -18.89 -4.85
CA LEU A 59 -25.28 -20.01 -4.62
C LEU A 59 -26.59 -19.88 -5.41
N ALA A 60 -27.15 -18.67 -5.51
CA ALA A 60 -28.45 -18.43 -6.13
C ALA A 60 -28.37 -18.25 -7.66
N ALA A 61 -27.40 -17.48 -8.15
CA ALA A 61 -27.27 -17.15 -9.56
C ALA A 61 -26.35 -18.13 -10.31
N GLY A 62 -25.54 -18.93 -9.61
CA GLY A 62 -24.55 -19.78 -10.27
C GLY A 62 -23.46 -18.97 -10.97
N GLU A 63 -23.19 -17.75 -10.51
CA GLU A 63 -22.16 -16.87 -11.04
C GLU A 63 -20.94 -16.85 -10.12
N THR A 64 -19.75 -16.66 -10.70
CA THR A 64 -18.55 -16.38 -9.88
C THR A 64 -18.63 -14.96 -9.36
N THR A 65 -18.51 -14.79 -8.05
CA THR A 65 -18.57 -13.49 -7.38
C THR A 65 -17.31 -13.26 -6.54
N SER A 66 -17.01 -12.00 -6.25
CA SER A 66 -15.96 -11.62 -5.32
C SER A 66 -16.44 -10.62 -4.27
N ALA A 67 -15.76 -10.61 -3.13
CA ALA A 67 -15.97 -9.66 -2.05
C ALA A 67 -14.68 -9.42 -1.27
N GLN A 68 -14.48 -8.17 -0.86
CA GLN A 68 -13.41 -7.79 0.06
C GLN A 68 -13.95 -7.77 1.49
N PHE A 69 -13.15 -8.23 2.44
CA PHE A 69 -13.47 -8.21 3.86
C PHE A 69 -12.20 -8.21 4.73
N LEU A 70 -12.34 -7.79 5.98
CA LEU A 70 -11.30 -7.89 7.00
C LEU A 70 -11.55 -9.12 7.87
N ALA A 71 -10.49 -9.85 8.18
CA ALA A 71 -10.50 -10.93 9.16
C ALA A 71 -9.46 -10.66 10.23
N ALA A 72 -9.80 -10.94 11.49
CA ALA A 72 -8.85 -10.87 12.58
C ALA A 72 -7.89 -12.07 12.49
N ASP A 73 -6.60 -11.79 12.51
CA ASP A 73 -5.52 -12.76 12.66
C ASP A 73 -4.75 -12.48 13.97
N GLU A 74 -3.88 -13.40 14.39
CA GLU A 74 -3.02 -13.23 15.58
C GLU A 74 -2.17 -11.96 15.55
N ARG A 75 -1.95 -11.40 14.35
CA ARG A 75 -1.11 -10.22 14.09
C ARG A 75 -1.90 -8.92 13.89
N GLY A 76 -3.23 -8.95 13.89
CA GLY A 76 -4.10 -7.81 13.59
C GLY A 76 -5.14 -8.12 12.51
N ASP A 77 -5.80 -7.08 11.99
CA ASP A 77 -6.75 -7.23 10.89
C ASP A 77 -6.01 -7.45 9.56
N VAL A 78 -6.42 -8.48 8.82
CA VAL A 78 -5.86 -8.87 7.52
C VAL A 78 -6.94 -8.65 6.46
N ALA A 79 -6.56 -8.01 5.36
CA ALA A 79 -7.46 -7.77 4.24
C ALA A 79 -7.49 -8.98 3.31
N PHE A 80 -8.68 -9.48 3.03
CA PHE A 80 -8.89 -10.61 2.15
C PHE A 80 -9.80 -10.25 0.97
N GLU A 81 -9.49 -10.81 -0.19
CA GLU A 81 -10.41 -10.92 -1.31
C GLU A 81 -10.90 -12.36 -1.38
N ALA A 82 -12.20 -12.55 -1.15
CA ALA A 82 -12.87 -13.81 -1.38
C ALA A 82 -13.32 -13.91 -2.84
N THR A 83 -13.03 -15.03 -3.47
CA THR A 83 -13.66 -15.44 -4.73
C THR A 83 -14.55 -16.65 -4.46
N CYS A 84 -15.82 -16.52 -4.78
CA CYS A 84 -16.85 -17.55 -4.59
C CYS A 84 -17.25 -18.10 -5.95
N THR A 85 -16.86 -19.34 -6.23
CA THR A 85 -17.03 -19.98 -7.54
C THR A 85 -17.94 -21.20 -7.42
N PRO A 86 -19.06 -21.26 -8.17
CA PRO A 86 -19.87 -22.47 -8.27
C PRO A 86 -19.08 -23.65 -8.82
N VAL A 87 -19.23 -24.83 -8.22
CA VAL A 87 -18.50 -26.04 -8.59
C VAL A 87 -19.31 -26.83 -9.61
N GLY A 88 -19.20 -26.46 -10.89
CA GLY A 88 -19.99 -27.05 -11.97
C GLY A 88 -21.49 -27.06 -11.64
N ASP A 89 -22.19 -28.13 -12.01
CA ASP A 89 -23.64 -28.27 -11.78
C ASP A 89 -24.00 -28.90 -10.42
N THR A 90 -23.06 -28.93 -9.47
CA THR A 90 -23.27 -29.61 -8.17
C THR A 90 -24.15 -28.82 -7.20
N GLY A 91 -24.37 -27.53 -7.47
CA GLY A 91 -24.98 -26.60 -6.53
C GLY A 91 -24.11 -26.31 -5.30
N HIS A 92 -22.83 -26.68 -5.33
CA HIS A 92 -21.85 -26.29 -4.33
C HIS A 92 -21.10 -25.02 -4.78
N VAL A 93 -20.55 -24.28 -3.82
CA VAL A 93 -19.68 -23.12 -4.06
C VAL A 93 -18.36 -23.32 -3.33
N LEU A 94 -17.26 -23.14 -4.04
CA LEU A 94 -15.92 -23.06 -3.47
C LEU A 94 -15.60 -21.59 -3.22
N ALA A 95 -15.36 -21.22 -1.96
CA ALA A 95 -14.86 -19.90 -1.58
C ALA A 95 -13.36 -20.02 -1.31
N CYS A 96 -12.57 -19.23 -2.03
CA CYS A 96 -11.13 -19.09 -1.83
C CYS A 96 -10.82 -17.67 -1.35
N PHE A 97 -9.85 -17.53 -0.45
CA PHE A 97 -9.47 -16.26 0.15
C PHE A 97 -8.02 -15.93 -0.18
N GLU A 98 -7.79 -14.77 -0.76
CA GLU A 98 -6.45 -14.26 -1.06
C GLU A 98 -6.11 -13.10 -0.12
N ASP A 99 -4.96 -13.18 0.55
CA ASP A 99 -4.46 -12.11 1.40
C ASP A 99 -4.02 -10.94 0.51
N ARG A 100 -4.71 -9.82 0.71
CA ARG A 100 -4.57 -8.59 -0.07
C ARG A 100 -3.83 -7.51 0.71
N THR A 101 -3.49 -7.75 1.98
CA THR A 101 -2.93 -6.79 2.94
C THR A 101 -1.71 -6.07 2.37
N ALA A 102 -0.73 -6.81 1.84
CA ALA A 102 0.48 -6.20 1.31
C ALA A 102 0.24 -5.19 0.17
N MET A 103 -0.74 -5.45 -0.71
CA MET A 103 -1.04 -4.49 -1.80
C MET A 103 -1.96 -3.36 -1.32
N GLU A 104 -2.82 -3.60 -0.32
CA GLU A 104 -3.59 -2.53 0.31
C GLU A 104 -2.70 -1.57 1.08
N ASP A 105 -1.75 -2.10 1.85
CA ASP A 105 -0.72 -1.34 2.57
C ASP A 105 0.14 -0.54 1.61
N ALA A 106 0.64 -1.16 0.54
CA ALA A 106 1.40 -0.44 -0.49
C ALA A 106 0.55 0.68 -1.14
N GLY A 107 -0.72 0.40 -1.43
CA GLY A 107 -1.66 1.39 -1.94
C GLY A 107 -1.91 2.54 -0.95
N GLN A 108 -2.01 2.24 0.34
CA GLN A 108 -2.20 3.22 1.40
C GLN A 108 -0.95 4.07 1.59
N MET A 109 0.23 3.46 1.69
CA MET A 109 1.52 4.15 1.75
C MET A 109 1.69 5.11 0.57
N ARG A 110 1.32 4.70 -0.65
CA ARG A 110 1.37 5.57 -1.84
C ARG A 110 0.43 6.76 -1.71
N ARG A 111 -0.80 6.57 -1.22
CA ARG A 111 -1.75 7.67 -0.99
C ARG A 111 -1.24 8.64 0.06
N ASP A 112 -0.75 8.13 1.18
CA ASP A 112 -0.22 8.94 2.28
C ASP A 112 1.03 9.70 1.85
N PHE A 113 1.89 9.07 1.06
CA PHE A 113 3.04 9.72 0.46
C PHE A 113 2.65 10.90 -0.43
N VAL A 114 1.71 10.70 -1.36
CA VAL A 114 1.22 11.78 -2.24
C VAL A 114 0.58 12.90 -1.44
N ALA A 115 -0.21 12.57 -0.41
CA ALA A 115 -0.81 13.55 0.48
C ALA A 115 0.27 14.37 1.21
N ASN A 116 1.24 13.70 1.85
CA ASN A 116 2.32 14.34 2.57
C ASN A 116 3.14 15.28 1.68
N VAL A 117 3.51 14.83 0.49
CA VAL A 117 4.21 15.65 -0.52
C VAL A 117 3.40 16.89 -0.90
N SER A 118 2.10 16.71 -1.14
CA SER A 118 1.22 17.82 -1.51
C SER A 118 1.14 18.86 -0.39
N HIS A 119 1.10 18.42 0.87
CA HIS A 119 1.13 19.31 2.02
C HIS A 119 2.48 20.02 2.18
N GLU A 120 3.59 19.31 2.02
CA GLU A 120 4.96 19.84 2.11
C GLU A 120 5.29 20.85 1.00
N LEU A 121 4.62 20.76 -0.15
CA LEU A 121 4.72 21.74 -1.24
C LEU A 121 3.77 22.93 -1.08
N ARG A 122 2.58 22.72 -0.51
CA ARG A 122 1.56 23.78 -0.34
C ARG A 122 2.06 24.90 0.59
N THR A 123 2.63 24.54 1.72
CA THR A 123 3.13 25.50 2.72
C THR A 123 4.17 26.48 2.15
N PRO A 124 5.29 26.04 1.53
CA PRO A 124 6.26 26.96 0.95
C PRO A 124 5.68 27.75 -0.22
N LEU A 125 4.79 27.16 -1.04
CA LEU A 125 4.13 27.87 -2.12
C LEU A 125 3.25 29.02 -1.60
N THR A 126 2.48 28.80 -0.54
CA THR A 126 1.69 29.85 0.11
C THR A 126 2.58 30.95 0.68
N ALA A 127 3.71 30.61 1.29
CA ALA A 127 4.68 31.60 1.78
C ALA A 127 5.27 32.44 0.62
N LEU A 128 5.65 31.80 -0.49
CA LEU A 128 6.14 32.48 -1.69
C LEU A 128 5.12 33.49 -2.22
N LEU A 129 3.85 33.10 -2.32
CA LEU A 129 2.78 33.99 -2.75
C LEU A 129 2.64 35.21 -1.83
N GLY A 130 2.67 35.01 -0.51
CA GLY A 130 2.62 36.11 0.46
C GLY A 130 3.82 37.06 0.39
N PHE A 131 5.03 36.55 0.15
CA PHE A 131 6.21 37.39 -0.07
C PHE A 131 6.09 38.19 -1.36
N ILE A 132 5.61 37.57 -2.44
CA ILE A 132 5.35 38.27 -3.72
C ILE A 132 4.33 39.39 -3.53
N GLU A 133 3.24 39.15 -2.81
CA GLU A 133 2.23 40.17 -2.49
C GLU A 133 2.85 41.33 -1.69
N THR A 134 3.66 41.03 -0.69
CA THR A 134 4.33 42.04 0.14
C THR A 134 5.30 42.90 -0.68
N LEU A 135 6.08 42.26 -1.56
CA LEU A 135 7.01 42.92 -2.47
C LEU A 135 6.32 43.79 -3.52
N ARG A 136 5.11 43.42 -3.94
CA ARG A 136 4.30 44.24 -4.86
C ARG A 136 3.59 45.40 -4.16
N GLY A 137 3.33 45.27 -2.86
CA GLY A 137 2.62 46.24 -2.04
C GLY A 137 3.56 47.06 -1.15
N THR A 138 3.49 46.81 0.16
CA THR A 138 4.06 47.67 1.21
C THR A 138 5.59 47.74 1.20
N ALA A 139 6.27 46.72 0.68
CA ALA A 139 7.72 46.65 0.65
C ALA A 139 8.33 47.00 -0.73
N ARG A 140 7.53 47.53 -1.67
CA ARG A 140 7.95 47.78 -3.05
C ARG A 140 9.23 48.63 -3.15
N ASP A 141 9.25 49.73 -2.40
CA ASP A 141 10.32 50.73 -2.47
C ASP A 141 11.39 50.56 -1.38
N ASP A 142 11.23 49.58 -0.48
CA ASP A 142 12.23 49.25 0.55
C ASP A 142 13.23 48.21 0.02
N ALA A 143 14.41 48.67 -0.35
CA ALA A 143 15.45 47.82 -0.91
C ALA A 143 15.96 46.74 0.06
N ALA A 144 16.05 47.05 1.36
CA ALA A 144 16.57 46.11 2.35
C ALA A 144 15.56 44.99 2.63
N VAL A 145 14.27 45.34 2.75
CA VAL A 145 13.19 44.35 2.90
C VAL A 145 13.04 43.52 1.63
N ARG A 146 13.20 44.13 0.45
CA ARG A 146 13.13 43.41 -0.82
C ARG A 146 14.20 42.33 -0.94
N GLU A 147 15.45 42.67 -0.65
CA GLU A 147 16.57 41.72 -0.68
C GLU A 147 16.32 40.55 0.28
N ARG A 148 15.84 40.85 1.50
CA ARG A 148 15.53 39.82 2.50
C ARG A 148 14.45 38.84 2.00
N PHE A 149 13.36 39.33 1.43
CA PHE A 149 12.28 38.48 0.94
C PHE A 149 12.69 37.68 -0.29
N LEU A 150 13.44 38.26 -1.23
CA LEU A 150 13.99 37.52 -2.36
C LEU A 150 14.87 36.36 -1.90
N GLY A 151 15.73 36.57 -0.89
CA GLY A 151 16.54 35.51 -0.30
C GLY A 151 15.71 34.41 0.40
N ILE A 152 14.62 34.76 1.08
CA ILE A 152 13.70 33.75 1.65
C ILE A 152 13.02 32.96 0.54
N MET A 153 12.52 33.64 -0.49
CA MET A 153 11.85 33.01 -1.62
C MET A 153 12.78 32.04 -2.36
N GLU A 154 14.03 32.43 -2.59
CA GLU A 154 15.04 31.56 -3.22
C GLU A 154 15.27 30.28 -2.41
N ARG A 155 15.37 30.38 -1.08
CA ARG A 155 15.54 29.21 -0.20
C ARG A 155 14.34 28.27 -0.27
N GLU A 156 13.11 28.79 -0.23
CA GLU A 156 11.91 27.96 -0.33
C GLU A 156 11.76 27.31 -1.71
N ALA A 157 12.05 28.05 -2.79
CA ALA A 157 12.06 27.50 -4.14
C ALA A 157 13.10 26.37 -4.30
N ARG A 158 14.31 26.55 -3.77
CA ARG A 158 15.34 25.48 -3.76
C ARG A 158 14.92 24.28 -2.93
N ARG A 159 14.27 24.48 -1.78
CA ARG A 159 13.72 23.39 -0.95
C ARG A 159 12.67 22.58 -1.72
N MET A 160 11.70 23.25 -2.34
CA MET A 160 10.69 22.59 -3.18
C MET A 160 11.32 21.83 -4.34
N ASN A 161 12.33 22.41 -5.00
CA ASN A 161 13.02 21.74 -6.11
C ASN A 161 13.74 20.46 -5.67
N ARG A 162 14.36 20.44 -4.48
CA ARG A 162 14.94 19.22 -3.90
C ARG A 162 13.88 18.16 -3.63
N LEU A 163 12.77 18.54 -2.99
CA LEU A 163 11.65 17.62 -2.74
C LEU A 163 11.12 17.00 -4.04
N VAL A 164 10.95 17.80 -5.09
CA VAL A 164 10.55 17.29 -6.43
C VAL A 164 11.60 16.35 -7.01
N GLY A 165 12.89 16.66 -6.86
CA GLY A 165 13.99 15.78 -7.28
C GLY A 165 13.98 14.42 -6.56
N ASP A 166 13.76 14.43 -5.24
CA ASP A 166 13.69 13.22 -4.42
C ASP A 166 12.49 12.35 -4.85
N LEU A 167 11.35 12.98 -5.16
CA LEU A 167 10.15 12.30 -5.67
C LEU A 167 10.36 11.61 -7.00
N LEU A 168 10.99 12.31 -7.95
CA LEU A 168 11.31 11.75 -9.27
C LEU A 168 12.32 10.60 -9.16
N SER A 169 13.28 10.72 -8.23
CA SER A 169 14.26 9.67 -7.96
C SER A 169 13.61 8.42 -7.39
N LEU A 170 12.71 8.57 -6.42
CA LEU A 170 11.96 7.44 -5.85
C LEU A 170 11.09 6.75 -6.90
N SER A 171 10.34 7.50 -7.71
CA SER A 171 9.52 6.97 -8.81
C SER A 171 10.33 6.14 -9.80
N ARG A 172 11.57 6.57 -10.08
CA ARG A 172 12.49 5.83 -10.95
C ARG A 172 12.94 4.51 -10.32
N VAL A 173 13.24 4.50 -9.03
CA VAL A 173 13.61 3.29 -8.29
C VAL A 173 12.47 2.28 -8.27
N GLU A 174 11.23 2.71 -8.01
CA GLU A 174 10.04 1.83 -8.06
C GLU A 174 9.81 1.25 -9.47
N ALA A 175 10.07 2.03 -10.52
CA ALA A 175 9.95 1.55 -11.91
C ALA A 175 11.08 0.57 -12.30
N GLU A 176 12.28 0.76 -11.77
CA GLU A 176 13.48 -0.05 -12.04
C GLU A 176 13.65 -1.23 -11.05
N GLU A 177 12.76 -1.40 -10.06
CA GLU A 177 12.83 -2.39 -8.98
C GLU A 177 12.95 -3.86 -9.47
N ARG A 178 12.64 -4.12 -10.74
CA ARG A 178 12.81 -5.43 -11.41
C ARG A 178 14.23 -5.70 -11.93
N LEU A 179 15.15 -4.75 -11.81
CA LEU A 179 16.54 -4.84 -12.27
C LEU A 179 17.48 -4.78 -11.07
N GLN A 180 17.50 -5.84 -10.24
CA GLN A 180 18.52 -5.94 -9.19
C GLN A 180 19.92 -6.05 -9.83
N PRO A 181 20.84 -5.10 -9.58
CA PRO A 181 22.21 -5.22 -10.05
C PRO A 181 22.86 -6.43 -9.34
N THR A 182 23.35 -7.38 -10.12
CA THR A 182 24.00 -8.60 -9.61
C THR A 182 25.52 -8.58 -9.73
N ASP A 183 26.07 -7.50 -10.29
CA ASP A 183 27.50 -7.37 -10.50
C ASP A 183 28.27 -7.21 -9.17
N PRO A 184 29.42 -7.87 -9.01
CA PRO A 184 30.26 -7.71 -7.82
C PRO A 184 30.81 -6.28 -7.72
N VAL A 185 30.64 -5.64 -6.56
CA VAL A 185 31.07 -4.26 -6.31
C VAL A 185 32.24 -4.20 -5.31
N GLN A 186 33.24 -3.38 -5.62
CA GLN A 186 34.34 -3.06 -4.70
C GLN A 186 33.90 -1.98 -3.71
N LEU A 187 33.31 -2.39 -2.57
CA LEU A 187 32.87 -1.49 -1.50
C LEU A 187 33.90 -0.42 -1.10
N PRO A 188 35.20 -0.72 -0.95
CA PRO A 188 36.18 0.30 -0.60
C PRO A 188 36.34 1.42 -1.65
N ALA A 189 36.09 1.13 -2.93
CA ALA A 189 36.15 2.13 -3.99
C ALA A 189 34.94 3.06 -3.95
N VAL A 190 33.75 2.49 -3.72
CA VAL A 190 32.50 3.25 -3.57
C VAL A 190 32.57 4.18 -2.36
N VAL A 191 32.97 3.66 -1.20
CA VAL A 191 33.11 4.47 0.03
C VAL A 191 34.07 5.64 -0.19
N ARG A 192 35.22 5.40 -0.83
CA ARG A 192 36.21 6.46 -1.13
C ARG A 192 35.65 7.52 -2.07
N SER A 193 34.87 7.10 -3.08
CA SER A 193 34.19 8.02 -3.99
C SER A 193 33.20 8.92 -3.26
N VAL A 194 32.43 8.37 -2.33
CA VAL A 194 31.45 9.14 -1.53
C VAL A 194 32.16 10.11 -0.59
N VAL A 195 33.22 9.66 0.11
CA VAL A 195 34.03 10.52 0.99
C VAL A 195 34.62 11.70 0.21
N ASN A 196 35.17 11.45 -0.98
CA ASN A 196 35.72 12.52 -1.81
C ASN A 196 34.65 13.51 -2.28
N ALA A 197 33.44 13.03 -2.59
CA ALA A 197 32.34 13.88 -3.03
C ALA A 197 31.78 14.75 -1.88
N LEU A 198 31.71 14.22 -0.66
CA LEU A 198 31.14 14.91 0.50
C LEU A 198 32.18 15.73 1.29
N GLY A 199 33.48 15.47 1.12
CA GLY A 199 34.55 16.16 1.83
C GLY A 199 34.48 17.70 1.79
N PRO A 200 34.19 18.35 0.64
CA PRO A 200 34.04 19.80 0.59
C PRO A 200 32.90 20.33 1.46
N LEU A 201 31.77 19.62 1.51
CA LEU A 201 30.61 19.99 2.33
C LEU A 201 30.87 19.74 3.83
N ALA A 202 31.58 18.66 4.15
CA ALA A 202 31.98 18.36 5.53
C ALA A 202 32.92 19.45 6.09
N ALA A 203 33.87 19.92 5.28
CA ALA A 203 34.76 21.02 5.63
C ALA A 203 34.03 22.36 5.81
N GLU A 204 32.98 22.64 5.02
CA GLU A 204 32.14 23.82 5.17
C GLU A 204 31.36 23.84 6.51
N HIS A 205 31.10 22.66 7.08
CA HIS A 205 30.38 22.48 8.33
C HIS A 205 31.26 22.08 9.54
N ASP A 206 32.59 22.12 9.38
CA ASP A 206 33.58 21.78 10.41
C ASP A 206 33.43 20.35 10.97
N VAL A 207 32.98 19.42 10.13
CA VAL A 207 32.85 17.99 10.43
C VAL A 207 34.02 17.25 9.78
N GLN A 208 34.78 16.49 10.60
CA GLN A 208 35.88 15.64 10.14
C GLN A 208 35.46 14.18 9.95
#